data_AF-A0A1E5T140-F1
#
_entry.id   AF-A0A1E5T140-F1
#
_cell.length_a   1.000
_cell.length_b   1.000
_cell.length_c   1.000
_cell.angle_alpha   90.00
_cell.angle_beta   90.00
_cell.angle_gamma   90.00
#
_symmetry.space_group_name_H-M   'P 1'
#
loop_
_entity.id
_entity.type
_entity.pdbx_description
1 polymer ?
#
loop_
_entity_poly.entity_id
_entity_poly.type
_entity_poly.pdbx_seq_one_letter_code
_entity_poly.pdbx_strand_id
1 'polypeptide(L)' 'MAEKKIRKNWVIVLLIFAGIVYAINAIDALAGPEKDSYEFLSFEINRWLYVGLMVFFAFSLTSLGVSAYKEKRNASKNS' A
#
# COMPACT_ATOMS: atom_id res chain seq x y z
N MET A 1 7.18 9.82 -28.33
CA MET A 1 6.17 9.74 -27.25
C MET A 1 6.11 8.29 -26.81
N ALA A 2 6.48 7.97 -25.57
CA ALA A 2 6.42 6.59 -25.09
C ALA A 2 4.95 6.15 -25.00
N GLU A 3 4.59 5.04 -25.66
CA GLU A 3 3.27 4.43 -25.51
C GLU A 3 3.04 4.15 -24.02
N LYS A 4 2.10 4.89 -23.41
CA LYS A 4 1.70 4.64 -22.02
C LYS A 4 1.02 3.28 -21.96
N LYS A 5 1.78 2.25 -21.59
CA LYS A 5 1.25 0.90 -21.37
C LYS A 5 0.25 0.94 -20.21
N ILE A 6 -1.04 0.97 -20.54
CA ILE A 6 -2.13 0.98 -19.57
C ILE A 6 -2.03 -0.28 -18.71
N ARG A 7 -1.99 -0.11 -17.38
CA ARG A 7 -1.93 -1.25 -16.45
C ARG A 7 -3.23 -2.06 -16.52
N LYS A 8 -3.11 -3.39 -16.44
CA LYS A 8 -4.26 -4.31 -16.42
C LYS A 8 -5.11 -4.09 -15.16
N ASN A 9 -6.42 -4.33 -15.23
CA ASN A 9 -7.34 -4.14 -14.10
C ASN A 9 -6.92 -4.91 -12.85
N TRP A 10 -6.49 -6.15 -13.01
CA TRP A 10 -6.12 -6.99 -11.87
C TRP A 10 -4.87 -6.45 -11.14
N VAL A 11 -3.95 -5.80 -11.85
CA VAL A 11 -2.78 -5.13 -11.24
C VAL A 11 -3.21 -3.93 -10.40
N ILE A 12 -4.19 -3.15 -10.88
CA ILE A 12 -4.73 -2.00 -10.14
C ILE A 12 -5.40 -2.47 -8.84
N VAL A 13 -6.21 -3.53 -8.93
CA VAL A 13 -6.86 -4.14 -7.76
C VAL A 13 -5.83 -4.68 -6.77
N LEU A 14 -4.79 -5.37 -7.25
CA LEU A 14 -3.71 -5.87 -6.40
C LEU A 14 -2.98 -4.75 -5.67
N LEU A 15 -2.72 -3.61 -6.32
CA LEU A 15 -2.09 -2.46 -5.68
C LEU A 15 -2.96 -1.88 -4.55
N ILE A 16 -4.26 -1.72 -4.80
CA ILE A 16 -5.18 -1.21 -3.79
C ILE A 16 -5.33 -2.22 -2.64
N PHE A 17 -5.47 -3.50 -2.96
CA PHE A 17 -5.59 -4.56 -1.96
C PHE A 17 -4.35 -4.66 -1.08
N ALA A 18 -3.15 -4.63 -1.68
CA ALA A 18 -1.90 -4.60 -0.93
C ALA A 18 -1.83 -3.37 -0.02
N GLY A 19 -2.24 -2.20 -0.52
CA GLY A 19 -2.33 -0.98 0.30
C GLY A 19 -3.24 -1.14 1.52
N ILE A 20 -4.39 -1.79 1.37
CA ILE A 20 -5.32 -2.09 2.47
C ILE A 20 -4.69 -3.04 3.49
N VAL A 21 -3.99 -4.10 3.03
CA VAL A 21 -3.30 -5.04 3.92
C VAL A 21 -2.26 -4.32 4.78
N TYR A 22 -1.45 -3.44 4.19
CA TYR A 22 -0.48 -2.63 4.94
C TYR A 22 -1.16 -1.67 5.93
N ALA A 23 -2.33 -1.11 5.58
CA ALA A 23 -3.09 -0.26 6.49
C ALA A 23 -3.63 -1.03 7.69
N ILE A 24 -4.14 -2.25 7.48
CA ILE A 24 -4.60 -3.14 8.56
C ILE A 24 -3.43 -3.48 9.49
N ASN A 25 -2.27 -3.84 8.94
CA ASN A 25 -1.08 -4.13 9.74
C ASN A 25 -0.59 -2.91 10.55
N ALA A 26 -0.74 -1.69 10.02
CA ALA A 26 -0.45 -0.47 10.76
C ALA A 26 -1.41 -0.27 11.95
N ILE A 27 -2.71 -0.52 11.74
CA ILE A 27 -3.74 -0.41 12.78
C ILE A 27 -3.52 -1.47 13.86
N ASP A 28 -3.21 -2.70 13.46
CA ASP A 28 -2.92 -3.80 14.38
C ASP A 28 -1.68 -3.49 15.24
N ALA A 29 -0.61 -2.97 14.62
CA ALA A 29 0.57 -2.51 15.34
C ALA A 29 0.32 -1.32 16.28
N LEU A 30 -0.69 -0.47 16.00
CA LEU A 30 -1.10 0.63 16.88
C LEU A 30 -2.01 0.18 18.03
N ALA A 31 -2.82 -0.86 17.84
CA ALA A 31 -3.75 -1.38 18.84
C ALA A 31 -3.16 -2.51 19.69
N GLY A 32 -2.15 -3.22 19.19
CA GLY A 32 -1.52 -4.36 19.86
C GLY A 32 -0.71 -3.98 21.10
N PRO A 33 -0.61 -4.89 22.09
CA PRO A 33 0.22 -4.69 23.27
C PRO A 33 1.71 -4.61 22.89
N GLU A 34 2.47 -3.73 23.54
CA GLU A 34 3.88 -3.45 23.21
C GLU A 34 4.84 -4.64 23.35
N LYS A 35 4.43 -5.70 24.04
CA LYS A 35 5.35 -6.73 24.55
C LYS A 35 5.40 -8.04 23.76
N ASP A 36 4.39 -8.40 22.97
CA ASP A 36 4.25 -9.83 22.58
C ASP A 36 4.63 -10.17 21.13
N SER A 37 4.72 -9.19 20.21
CA SER A 37 4.92 -9.48 18.77
C SER A 37 6.18 -8.90 18.15
N TYR A 38 6.97 -8.13 18.89
CA TYR A 38 8.20 -7.50 18.40
C TYR A 38 9.49 -8.25 18.78
N GLU A 39 9.44 -9.20 19.72
CA GLU A 39 10.61 -10.03 20.09
C GLU A 39 11.05 -10.96 18.95
N PHE A 40 10.11 -11.46 18.14
CA PHE A 40 10.41 -12.48 17.12
C PHE A 40 11.22 -11.96 15.92
N LEU A 41 11.26 -10.64 15.71
CA LEU A 41 12.02 -10.04 14.61
C LEU A 41 13.44 -9.65 15.00
N SER A 42 13.84 -9.73 16.28
CA SER A 42 15.18 -9.33 16.76
C SER A 42 15.65 -7.96 16.24
N PHE A 43 14.68 -7.12 15.85
CA PHE A 43 14.90 -5.76 15.40
C PHE A 43 14.42 -4.87 16.53
N GLU A 44 15.33 -4.14 17.15
CA GLU A 44 15.02 -2.92 17.91
C GLU A 44 14.46 -1.81 16.98
N ILE A 45 13.71 -2.19 15.93
CA ILE A 45 12.92 -1.27 15.14
C ILE A 45 11.81 -0.81 16.07
N ASN A 46 11.99 0.41 16.57
CA ASN A 46 11.00 1.14 17.33
C ASN A 46 9.63 0.94 16.67
N ARG A 47 8.62 0.51 17.43
CA ARG A 47 7.24 0.29 16.99
C ARG A 47 6.75 1.39 16.04
N TRP A 48 7.12 2.63 16.32
CA TRP A 48 6.81 3.81 15.51
C TRP A 48 7.42 3.79 14.10
N LEU A 49 8.63 3.25 13.95
CA LEU A 49 9.28 3.07 12.65
C LEU A 49 8.58 1.98 11.83
N TYR A 50 8.19 0.86 12.45
CA TYR A 50 7.40 -0.19 11.79
C TYR A 50 6.04 0.36 11.33
N VAL A 51 5.29 1.01 12.24
CA VAL A 51 4.01 1.65 11.92
C VAL A 51 4.19 2.68 10.81
N GLY A 52 5.23 3.53 10.88
CA GLY A 52 5.53 4.53 9.87
C GLY A 52 5.75 3.92 8.48
N LEU A 53 6.52 2.82 8.40
CA LEU A 53 6.73 2.08 7.16
C LEU A 53 5.43 1.46 6.62
N MET A 54 4.62 0.86 7.48
CA MET A 54 3.34 0.27 7.10
C MET A 54 2.38 1.32 6.54
N VAL A 55 2.26 2.49 7.19
CA VAL A 55 1.46 3.62 6.71
C VAL A 55 2.00 4.16 5.38
N PHE A 56 3.32 4.29 5.25
CA PHE A 56 3.96 4.73 4.02
C PHE A 56 3.62 3.79 2.85
N PHE A 57 3.81 2.48 3.01
CA PHE A 57 3.48 1.51 1.98
C PHE A 57 2.00 1.47 1.65
N ALA A 58 1.13 1.53 2.67
CA ALA A 58 -0.31 1.61 2.49
C ALA A 58 -0.70 2.81 1.60
N PHE A 59 -0.17 3.99 1.91
CA PHE A 59 -0.42 5.20 1.14
C PHE A 59 0.14 5.13 -0.28
N SER A 60 1.41 4.74 -0.44
CA SER A 60 2.07 4.67 -1.75
C SER A 60 1.36 3.70 -2.70
N LEU A 61 1.02 2.50 -2.22
CA LEU A 61 0.35 1.48 -3.04
C LEU A 61 -1.07 1.88 -3.42
N THR A 62 -1.82 2.43 -2.47
CA THR A 62 -3.17 2.95 -2.74
C THR A 62 -3.14 4.10 -3.74
N SER A 63 -2.21 5.06 -3.56
CA SER A 63 -2.03 6.20 -4.47
C SER A 63 -1.64 5.77 -5.89
N LEU A 64 -0.74 4.79 -6.02
CA LEU A 64 -0.37 4.19 -7.29
C LEU A 64 -1.56 3.48 -7.96
N GLY A 65 -2.34 2.71 -7.19
CA GLY A 65 -3.56 2.06 -7.66
C GLY A 65 -4.60 3.07 -8.16
N VAL A 66 -4.90 4.10 -7.36
CA VAL A 66 -5.84 5.18 -7.74
C VAL A 66 -5.35 5.94 -8.98
N SER A 67 -4.05 6.24 -9.07
CA SER A 67 -3.48 6.93 -10.22
C SER A 67 -3.58 6.07 -11.48
N ALA A 68 -3.24 4.78 -11.40
CA ALA A 68 -3.38 3.86 -12.52
C ALA A 68 -4.85 3.67 -12.96
N TYR A 69 -5.79 3.70 -12.01
CA TYR A 69 -7.22 3.70 -12.30
C TYR A 69 -7.65 4.96 -13.06
N LYS A 70 -7.23 6.15 -12.60
CA LYS A 70 -7.50 7.43 -13.26
C LYS A 70 -6.92 7.46 -14.68
N GLU A 71 -5.68 7.02 -14.86
CA GLU A 71 -5.04 6.93 -16.17
C GLU A 71 -5.84 6.04 -17.12
N LYS A 72 -6.25 4.85 -16.66
CA LYS A 72 -7.07 3.93 -17.46
C LYS A 72 -8.44 4.55 -17.82
N ARG A 73 -9.11 5.19 -16.86
CA ARG A 73 -10.41 5.84 -17.09
C ARG A 73 -10.31 6.95 -18.13
N ASN A 74 -9.25 7.74 -18.11
CA ASN A 74 -9.05 8.83 -19.06
C ASN A 74 -8.68 8.32 -20.45
N ALA A 75 -7.89 7.26 -20.54
CA ALA A 75 -7.58 6.62 -21.82
C ALA A 75 -8.85 6.02 -22.48
N SER A 76 -9.76 5.45 -21.69
CA SER A 76 -11.03 4.92 -22.18
C SER A 76 -12.04 6.00 -22.62
N LYS A 77 -11.89 7.25 -22.17
CA LYS A 77 -12.77 8.36 -22.56
C LYS A 77 -12.31 9.09 -23.83
N ASN A 78 -11.03 8.97 -24.17
CA ASN A 78 -10.40 9.61 -25.32
C ASN A 78 -10.28 8.66 -26.54
N SER A 79 -10.78 7.43 -26.41
CA SER A 79 -10.94 6.44 -27.49
C SER A 79 -12.40 6.36 -27.90
#